data_AF-A0A2N2ZZ95-F1
#
_entry.id   AF-A0A2N2ZZ95-F1
#
_cell.length_a   1.000
_cell.length_b   1.000
_cell.length_c   1.000
_cell.angle_alpha   90.00
_cell.angle_beta   90.00
_cell.angle_gamma   90.00
#
_symmetry.space_group_name_H-M   'P 1'
#
loop_
_entity.id
_entity.type
_entity.pdbx_description
1 polymer ?
#
loop_
_entity_poly.entity_id
_entity_poly.type
_entity_poly.pdbx_seq_one_letter_code
_entity_poly.pdbx_strand_id
1 'polypeptide(L)'
;MKNISKTIIGTGKVSGNLNGIKFSAKYHAIGDLVSGRTQITISPIPKEIGPAMSMGTNQNVTIICVQVAQQINGAVNLRTLTGSNFKRILVIQFPDGSFLRTVSNSKVIDENSIDVDIKYEGTLPE
;
A
#
# COMPACT_ATOMS: atom_id res chain seq x y z
N MET A 1 7.18 -31.77 -2.43
CA MET A 1 6.72 -30.50 -1.81
C MET A 1 7.06 -29.37 -2.75
N LYS A 2 6.08 -28.60 -3.25
CA LYS A 2 6.39 -27.37 -4.01
C LYS A 2 7.05 -26.38 -3.06
N ASN A 3 8.20 -25.84 -3.43
CA ASN A 3 8.84 -24.74 -2.70
C ASN A 3 7.98 -23.49 -2.94
N ILE A 4 7.01 -23.27 -2.07
CA ILE A 4 6.21 -22.04 -2.08
C ILE A 4 7.16 -20.94 -1.64
N SER A 5 7.36 -19.94 -2.51
CA SER A 5 8.11 -18.73 -2.16
C SER A 5 7.53 -18.15 -0.87
N LYS A 6 8.40 -17.84 0.09
CA LYS A 6 8.00 -17.16 1.34
C LYS A 6 7.77 -15.67 1.15
N THR A 7 7.79 -15.21 -0.10
CA THR A 7 7.75 -13.80 -0.47
C THR A 7 6.61 -13.55 -1.43
N ILE A 8 5.89 -12.46 -1.19
CA ILE A 8 4.88 -11.90 -2.08
C ILE A 8 5.42 -10.64 -2.73
N ILE A 9 5.13 -10.50 -4.02
CA ILE A 9 5.45 -9.32 -4.81
C ILE A 9 4.14 -8.58 -5.11
N GLY A 10 4.08 -7.30 -4.74
CA GLY A 10 3.02 -6.39 -5.15
C GLY A 10 3.51 -5.47 -6.25
N THR A 11 2.78 -5.38 -7.35
CA THR A 11 3.07 -4.41 -8.41
C THR A 11 1.82 -3.64 -8.78
N GLY A 12 1.98 -2.43 -9.32
CA GLY A 12 0.88 -1.73 -9.94
C GLY A 12 1.12 -0.23 -10.01
N LYS A 13 0.09 0.56 -9.71
CA LYS A 13 0.09 2.01 -9.94
C LYS A 13 -0.33 2.76 -8.68
N VAL A 14 0.29 3.93 -8.48
CA VAL A 14 -0.16 4.94 -7.53
C VAL A 14 -0.45 6.21 -8.31
N SER A 15 -1.60 6.82 -8.10
CA SER A 15 -1.96 8.08 -8.78
C SER A 15 -2.77 8.96 -7.88
N GLY A 16 -2.84 10.26 -8.18
CA GLY A 16 -3.64 11.15 -7.36
C GLY A 16 -3.49 12.61 -7.69
N ASN A 17 -4.20 13.40 -6.89
CA ASN A 17 -4.08 14.86 -6.84
C ASN A 17 -3.88 15.26 -5.38
N LEU A 18 -2.68 15.75 -5.06
CA LEU A 18 -2.29 16.15 -3.71
C LEU A 18 -1.75 17.57 -3.75
N ASN A 19 -2.24 18.45 -2.88
CA ASN A 19 -1.86 19.86 -2.86
C ASN A 19 -2.01 20.54 -4.24
N GLY A 20 -3.02 20.12 -5.01
CA GLY A 20 -3.25 20.60 -6.39
C GLY A 20 -2.31 20.00 -7.45
N ILE A 21 -1.39 19.12 -7.06
CA ILE A 21 -0.40 18.49 -7.94
C ILE A 21 -0.88 17.10 -8.34
N LYS A 22 -1.16 16.93 -9.64
CA LYS A 22 -1.50 15.63 -10.22
C LYS A 22 -0.25 14.80 -10.44
N PHE A 23 -0.29 13.53 -10.08
CA PHE A 23 0.84 12.63 -10.28
C PHE A 23 0.40 11.19 -10.62
N SER A 24 1.35 10.43 -11.17
CA SER A 24 1.21 9.02 -11.51
C SER A 24 2.56 8.33 -11.36
N ALA A 25 2.61 7.28 -10.54
CA ALA A 25 3.80 6.55 -10.15
C ALA A 25 3.55 5.03 -10.24
N LYS A 26 4.63 4.25 -10.24
CA LYS A 26 4.58 2.80 -10.14
C LYS A 26 4.62 2.39 -8.68
N TYR A 27 3.85 1.37 -8.32
CA TYR A 27 3.92 0.69 -7.04
C TYR A 27 4.76 -0.58 -7.20
N HIS A 28 5.72 -0.79 -6.31
CA HIS A 28 6.42 -2.05 -6.16
C HIS A 28 6.57 -2.38 -4.68
N ALA A 29 6.26 -3.60 -4.30
CA ALA A 29 6.38 -4.07 -2.94
C ALA A 29 6.87 -5.51 -2.87
N ILE A 30 7.61 -5.81 -1.83
CA ILE A 30 8.08 -7.14 -1.48
C ILE A 30 7.67 -7.38 -0.03
N GLY A 31 6.97 -8.47 0.25
CA GLY A 31 6.57 -8.84 1.61
C GLY A 31 6.95 -10.27 1.95
N ASP A 32 7.57 -10.47 3.11
CA ASP A 32 7.97 -11.78 3.63
C ASP A 32 6.87 -12.33 4.54
N LEU A 33 6.31 -13.49 4.18
CA LEU A 33 5.23 -14.18 4.88
C LEU A 33 5.63 -14.77 6.24
N VAL A 34 6.92 -14.94 6.50
CA VAL A 34 7.43 -15.48 7.77
C VAL A 34 7.72 -14.36 8.75
N SER A 35 8.47 -13.34 8.32
CA SER A 35 8.88 -12.25 9.20
C SER A 35 7.86 -11.11 9.27
N GLY A 36 6.92 -11.04 8.33
CA GLY A 36 6.01 -9.92 8.17
C GLY A 36 6.67 -8.63 7.68
N ARG A 37 7.96 -8.68 7.31
CA ARG A 37 8.69 -7.52 6.81
C ARG A 37 8.26 -7.17 5.40
N THR A 38 8.20 -5.88 5.14
CA THR A 38 7.84 -5.35 3.81
C THR A 38 8.81 -4.28 3.37
N GLN A 39 9.14 -4.28 2.08
CA GLN A 39 9.78 -3.17 1.39
C GLN A 39 8.81 -2.64 0.34
N ILE A 40 8.62 -1.33 0.30
CA ILE A 40 7.70 -0.68 -0.64
C ILE A 40 8.43 0.47 -1.31
N THR A 41 8.31 0.55 -2.63
CA THR A 41 8.84 1.61 -3.47
C THR A 41 7.71 2.19 -4.30
N ILE A 42 7.58 3.51 -4.28
CA ILE A 42 6.70 4.25 -5.19
C ILE A 42 7.53 5.28 -5.94
N SER A 43 7.54 5.21 -7.26
CA SER A 43 8.32 6.14 -8.07
C SER A 43 7.79 6.27 -9.50
N PRO A 44 7.99 7.45 -10.15
CA PRO A 44 8.50 8.70 -9.57
C PRO A 44 7.43 9.46 -8.77
N ILE A 45 7.84 10.23 -7.77
CA ILE A 45 6.98 11.19 -7.04
C ILE A 45 7.48 12.61 -7.33
N PRO A 46 6.60 13.59 -7.67
CA PRO A 46 7.01 14.97 -7.85
C PRO A 46 7.72 15.53 -6.61
N LYS A 47 8.80 16.27 -6.82
CA LYS A 47 9.65 16.80 -5.73
C LYS A 47 8.85 17.70 -4.78
N GLU A 48 7.84 18.38 -5.31
CA GLU A 48 6.97 19.33 -4.64
C GLU A 48 6.09 18.65 -3.57
N ILE A 49 5.78 17.37 -3.74
CA ILE A 49 4.93 16.61 -2.79
C ILE A 49 5.68 15.48 -2.09
N GLY A 50 6.92 15.15 -2.50
CA GLY A 50 7.70 14.05 -1.95
C GLY A 50 7.85 14.08 -0.42
N PRO A 51 8.32 15.18 0.18
CA PRO A 51 8.44 15.31 1.63
C PRO A 51 7.09 15.14 2.35
N ALA A 52 6.04 15.84 1.89
CA ALA A 52 4.71 15.75 2.48
C ALA A 52 4.12 14.34 2.36
N MET A 53 4.31 13.68 1.21
CA MET A 53 3.88 12.31 0.99
C MET A 53 4.57 11.33 1.93
N SER A 54 5.83 11.57 2.34
CA SER A 54 6.55 10.68 3.25
C SER A 54 5.77 10.41 4.55
N MET A 55 5.09 11.43 5.09
CA MET A 55 4.22 11.32 6.27
C MET A 55 3.00 10.44 6.01
N GLY A 56 2.39 10.56 4.82
CA GLY A 56 1.29 9.73 4.38
C GLY A 56 1.70 8.28 4.07
N THR A 57 2.89 8.04 3.55
CA THR A 57 3.34 6.72 3.08
C THR A 57 3.20 5.66 4.16
N ASN A 58 3.65 5.93 5.39
CA ASN A 58 3.63 4.95 6.49
C ASN A 58 2.22 4.42 6.85
N GLN A 59 1.16 5.18 6.61
CA GLN A 59 -0.21 4.71 6.87
C GLN A 59 -0.93 4.22 5.61
N ASN A 60 -0.60 4.77 4.43
CA ASN A 60 -1.38 4.62 3.20
C ASN A 60 -0.91 3.49 2.27
N VAL A 61 0.38 3.13 2.26
CA VAL A 61 0.89 2.09 1.33
C VAL A 61 0.93 0.68 1.91
N THR A 62 0.34 0.52 3.09
CA THR A 62 0.43 -0.69 3.91
C THR A 62 -0.45 -1.85 3.44
N ILE A 63 -0.88 -1.86 2.18
CA ILE A 63 -1.70 -2.92 1.57
C ILE A 63 -0.98 -4.25 1.61
N ILE A 64 0.32 -4.25 1.33
CA ILE A 64 1.15 -5.45 1.43
C ILE A 64 1.39 -5.83 2.89
N CYS A 65 1.55 -4.87 3.81
CA CYS A 65 1.85 -5.11 5.22
C CYS A 65 0.74 -5.92 5.90
N VAL A 66 -0.53 -5.55 5.69
CA VAL A 66 -1.67 -6.29 6.27
C VAL A 66 -1.86 -7.69 5.67
N GLN A 67 -1.29 -7.94 4.48
CA GLN A 67 -1.35 -9.23 3.81
C GLN A 67 -0.25 -10.19 4.27
N VAL A 68 0.90 -9.66 4.70
CA VAL A 68 2.03 -10.48 5.17
C VAL A 68 2.21 -10.45 6.69
N ALA A 69 1.36 -9.73 7.41
CA ALA A 69 1.38 -9.70 8.87
C ALA A 69 1.49 -11.12 9.46
N GLN A 70 2.32 -11.25 10.49
CA GLN A 70 2.53 -12.52 11.17
C GLN A 70 1.22 -13.00 11.80
N GLN A 71 0.94 -14.28 11.61
CA GLN A 71 -0.24 -14.92 12.19
C GLN A 71 0.15 -15.48 13.56
N ILE A 72 -0.49 -14.99 14.62
CA ILE A 72 -0.15 -15.30 16.01
C ILE A 72 -1.44 -15.64 16.77
N ASN A 73 -1.44 -16.72 17.55
CA ASN A 73 -2.56 -17.11 18.42
C ASN A 73 -3.93 -17.20 17.71
N GLY A 74 -3.94 -17.70 16.46
CA GLY A 74 -5.16 -17.81 15.66
C GLY A 74 -5.59 -16.52 14.94
N ALA A 75 -4.90 -15.40 15.16
CA ALA A 75 -5.06 -14.21 14.34
C ALA A 75 -4.51 -14.47 12.94
N VAL A 76 -5.35 -14.25 11.93
CA VAL A 76 -5.04 -14.48 10.51
C VAL A 76 -4.83 -13.14 9.80
N ASN A 77 -3.92 -13.12 8.83
CA ASN A 77 -3.64 -11.91 8.05
C ASN A 77 -4.66 -11.70 6.93
N LEU A 78 -4.64 -10.53 6.30
CA LEU A 78 -5.64 -10.16 5.32
C LEU A 78 -5.56 -11.01 4.05
N ARG A 79 -4.37 -11.54 3.72
CA ARG A 79 -4.22 -12.49 2.60
C ARG A 79 -5.01 -13.76 2.87
N THR A 80 -4.85 -14.37 4.05
CA THR A 80 -5.61 -15.56 4.43
C THR A 80 -7.11 -15.28 4.50
N LEU A 81 -7.52 -14.11 5.01
CA LEU A 81 -8.94 -13.75 5.10
C LEU A 81 -9.63 -13.54 3.74
N THR A 82 -8.93 -12.91 2.79
CA THR A 82 -9.55 -12.38 1.57
C THR A 82 -9.05 -13.04 0.28
N GLY A 83 -8.07 -13.94 0.38
CA GLY A 83 -7.33 -14.42 -0.77
C GLY A 83 -6.63 -13.29 -1.53
N SER A 84 -6.26 -12.20 -0.85
CA SER A 84 -5.67 -10.99 -1.43
C SER A 84 -6.56 -10.16 -2.36
N ASN A 85 -7.87 -10.44 -2.41
CA ASN A 85 -8.83 -9.69 -3.20
C ASN A 85 -9.66 -8.78 -2.30
N PHE A 86 -9.30 -7.50 -2.23
CA PHE A 86 -10.02 -6.55 -1.38
C PHE A 86 -9.84 -5.11 -1.85
N LYS A 87 -10.76 -4.27 -1.37
CA LYS A 87 -10.69 -2.82 -1.49
C LYS A 87 -10.53 -2.21 -0.10
N ARG A 88 -9.61 -1.28 0.04
CA ARG A 88 -9.39 -0.49 1.25
C ARG A 88 -9.68 0.97 0.97
N ILE A 89 -10.42 1.61 1.86
CA ILE A 89 -10.60 3.06 1.87
C ILE A 89 -10.06 3.55 3.20
N LEU A 90 -9.16 4.53 3.16
CA LEU A 90 -8.58 5.17 4.32
C LEU A 90 -8.73 6.68 4.18
N VAL A 91 -9.08 7.35 5.27
CA VAL A 91 -9.11 8.81 5.36
C VAL A 91 -8.31 9.20 6.60
N ILE A 92 -7.35 10.09 6.42
CA ILE A 92 -6.55 10.68 7.50
C ILE A 92 -6.89 12.16 7.54
N GLN A 93 -7.25 12.65 8.72
CA GLN A 93 -7.42 14.06 9.01
C GLN A 93 -6.20 14.53 9.81
N PHE A 94 -5.50 15.55 9.33
CA PHE A 94 -4.36 16.13 10.03
C PHE A 94 -4.81 17.26 10.96
N PRO A 95 -4.01 17.60 11.99
CA PRO A 95 -4.35 18.66 12.95
C PRO A 95 -4.54 20.06 12.33
N ASP A 96 -3.89 20.34 11.20
CA ASP A 96 -4.00 21.61 10.46
C ASP A 96 -5.27 21.71 9.60
N GLY A 97 -6.13 20.68 9.62
CA GLY A 97 -7.34 20.61 8.81
C GLY A 97 -7.13 20.02 7.41
N SER A 98 -5.88 19.76 6.99
CA SER A 98 -5.61 19.03 5.76
C SER A 98 -6.05 17.56 5.89
N PHE A 99 -6.31 16.89 4.76
CA PHE A 99 -6.75 15.50 4.78
C PHE A 99 -6.19 14.71 3.60
N LEU A 100 -5.93 13.43 3.84
CA LEU A 100 -5.58 12.48 2.78
C LEU A 100 -6.61 11.37 2.72
N ARG A 101 -7.25 11.25 1.57
CA ARG A 101 -8.09 10.10 1.22
C ARG A 101 -7.33 9.17 0.29
N THR A 102 -7.32 7.90 0.66
CA THR A 102 -6.70 6.81 -0.08
C THR A 102 -7.73 5.76 -0.41
N VAL A 103 -7.81 5.39 -1.69
CA VAL A 103 -8.56 4.21 -2.14
C VAL A 103 -7.59 3.26 -2.78
N SER A 104 -7.56 2.03 -2.28
CA SER A 104 -6.66 1.02 -2.81
C SER A 104 -7.38 -0.28 -3.12
N ASN A 105 -7.01 -0.90 -4.23
CA ASN A 105 -7.51 -2.20 -4.63
C ASN A 105 -6.33 -3.18 -4.69
N SER A 106 -6.52 -4.35 -4.10
CA SER A 106 -5.61 -5.48 -4.20
C SER A 106 -6.32 -6.59 -4.95
N LYS A 107 -5.64 -7.19 -5.93
CA LYS A 107 -6.14 -8.33 -6.69
C LYS A 107 -5.06 -9.40 -6.77
N VAL A 108 -5.43 -10.65 -6.51
CA VAL A 108 -4.49 -11.77 -6.70
C VAL A 108 -4.20 -11.96 -8.19
N ILE A 109 -2.92 -12.13 -8.52
CA ILE A 109 -2.47 -12.56 -9.86
C ILE A 109 -2.17 -14.04 -9.80
N ASP A 110 -1.35 -14.44 -8.82
CA ASP A 110 -0.97 -15.83 -8.58
C ASP A 110 -0.62 -16.05 -7.08
N GLU A 111 -0.06 -17.21 -6.77
CA GLU A 111 0.30 -17.62 -5.41
C GLU A 111 1.28 -16.69 -4.70
N ASN A 112 2.09 -15.92 -5.43
CA ASN A 112 3.13 -15.03 -4.88
C ASN A 112 3.03 -13.60 -5.41
N SER A 113 2.05 -13.28 -6.24
CA SER A 113 1.95 -11.98 -6.90
C SER A 113 0.56 -11.35 -6.72
N ILE A 114 0.54 -10.04 -6.48
CA ILE A 114 -0.68 -9.24 -6.41
C ILE A 114 -0.55 -7.98 -7.27
N ASP A 115 -1.66 -7.57 -7.87
CA ASP A 115 -1.83 -6.27 -8.49
C ASP A 115 -2.38 -5.28 -7.46
N VAL A 116 -1.83 -4.06 -7.45
CA VAL A 116 -2.14 -3.00 -6.49
C VAL A 116 -2.35 -1.67 -7.22
N ASP A 117 -3.58 -1.17 -7.17
CA ASP A 117 -3.91 0.19 -7.63
C ASP A 117 -4.25 1.07 -6.43
N ILE A 118 -3.58 2.23 -6.33
CA ILE A 118 -3.75 3.20 -5.24
C ILE A 118 -4.09 4.57 -5.82
N LYS A 119 -5.15 5.17 -5.28
CA LYS A 119 -5.60 6.52 -5.62
C LYS A 119 -5.55 7.43 -4.39
N TYR A 120 -4.84 8.54 -4.52
CA TYR A 120 -4.74 9.59 -3.50
C TYR A 120 -5.52 10.84 -3.90
N GLU A 121 -6.16 11.45 -2.92
CA GLU A 121 -6.90 12.69 -3.05
C GLU A 121 -6.82 13.49 -1.75
N GLY A 122 -6.60 14.80 -1.86
CA GLY A 122 -6.71 15.72 -0.73
C GLY A 122 -5.52 16.68 -0.63
N THR A 123 -5.25 17.12 0.59
CA THR A 123 -4.17 18.03 0.95
C THR A 123 -3.32 17.42 2.06
N LEU A 124 -2.02 17.59 1.96
CA LEU A 124 -1.04 17.18 2.95
C LEU A 124 -0.48 18.43 3.64
N PRO A 125 -0.12 18.33 4.93
CA PRO A 125 0.60 19.40 5.61
C PRO A 125 1.87 19.74 4.85
N GLU A 126 2.23 21.02 4.87
CA GLU A 126 3.51 21.51 4.33
C GLU A 126 4.71 21.08 5.19
#